data_AF-A0A1G8UMB9-F1
#
_entry.id   AF-A0A1G8UMB9-F1
#
_cell.length_a   1.000
_cell.length_b   1.000
_cell.length_c   1.000
_cell.angle_alpha   90.00
_cell.angle_beta   90.00
_cell.angle_gamma   90.00
#
_symmetry.space_group_name_H-M   'P 1'
#
loop_
_entity.id
_entity.type
_entity.pdbx_description
1 polymer ?
#
loop_
_entity_poly.entity_id
_entity_poly.type
_entity_poly.pdbx_seq_one_letter_code
_entity_poly.pdbx_strand_id
1 'polypeptide(L)' 'MADEKAPSYEQAREELTEVVRRLETGGLTLEQSIELWERGEKLAAVCEEWLQGARVKLAAAMARRADQAQGSDDAPF' A
#
# COMPACT_ATOMS: atom_id res chain seq x y z
N MET A 1 8.26 -1.32 -24.93
CA MET A 1 8.31 -2.34 -23.86
C MET A 1 7.74 -1.65 -22.64
N ALA A 2 6.52 -2.04 -22.22
CA ALA A 2 5.80 -1.35 -21.16
C ALA A 2 6.62 -1.44 -19.86
N ASP A 3 6.78 -0.31 -19.18
CA ASP A 3 7.34 -0.23 -17.84
C ASP A 3 6.54 -1.20 -16.96
N GLU A 4 7.17 -2.30 -16.54
CA GLU A 4 6.63 -3.24 -15.55
C GLU A 4 6.65 -2.57 -14.18
N LYS A 5 5.96 -1.44 -14.09
CA LYS A 5 5.84 -0.64 -12.90
C LYS A 5 4.73 -1.25 -12.09
N ALA A 6 5.03 -1.62 -10.84
CA ALA A 6 4.01 -2.03 -9.89
C ALA A 6 2.82 -1.06 -9.96
N PRO A 7 1.57 -1.57 -9.97
CA PRO A 7 0.40 -0.72 -10.07
C PRO A 7 0.41 0.31 -8.94
N SER A 8 -0.11 1.51 -9.23
CA SER A 8 -0.27 2.51 -8.18
C SER A 8 -1.21 1.99 -7.09
N TYR A 9 -1.05 2.51 -5.87
CA TYR A 9 -1.92 2.15 -4.74
C TYR A 9 -3.41 2.24 -5.09
N GLU A 10 -3.86 3.32 -5.73
CA GLU A 10 -5.26 3.49 -6.09
C GLU A 10 -5.74 2.47 -7.13
N GLN A 11 -4.89 2.13 -8.11
CA GLN A 11 -5.22 1.09 -9.08
C GLN A 11 -5.35 -0.29 -8.41
N ALA A 12 -4.39 -0.64 -7.54
CA ALA A 12 -4.43 -1.89 -6.81
C ALA A 12 -5.66 -1.98 -5.88
N ARG A 13 -6.01 -0.87 -5.22
CA ARG A 13 -7.18 -0.77 -4.33
C ARG A 13 -8.50 -0.88 -5.09
N GLU A 14 -8.61 -0.21 -6.24
CA GLU A 14 -9.80 -0.30 -7.10
C GLU A 14 -10.00 -1.73 -7.59
N GLU A 15 -8.94 -2.36 -8.07
CA GLU A 15 -9.01 -3.74 -8.55
C GLU A 15 -9.36 -4.72 -7.42
N LEU A 16 -8.79 -4.52 -6.22
CA LEU A 16 -9.12 -5.33 -5.05
C LEU A 16 -10.60 -5.19 -4.68
N THR A 17 -11.14 -3.97 -4.77
CA THR A 17 -12.56 -3.70 -4.49
C THR A 17 -13.45 -4.46 -5.48
N GLU A 18 -13.10 -4.47 -6.77
CA GLU A 18 -13.84 -5.24 -7.77
C GLU A 18 -13.74 -6.76 -7.56
N VAL A 19 -12.57 -7.26 -7.15
CA VAL A 19 -12.41 -8.68 -6.79
C VAL A 19 -13.32 -9.06 -5.62
N VAL A 20 -13.32 -8.28 -4.55
CA VAL A 20 -14.18 -8.50 -3.38
C VAL A 20 -15.66 -8.44 -3.79
N ARG A 21 -16.06 -7.43 -4.56
CA ARG A 21 -17.44 -7.29 -5.06
C ARG A 21 -17.90 -8.51 -5.84
N ARG A 22 -17.03 -9.08 -6.69
CA ARG A 22 -17.33 -10.31 -7.45
C ARG A 22 -17.46 -11.53 -6.55
N LEU A 23 -16.60 -11.67 -5.55
CA LEU A 23 -16.69 -12.76 -4.56
C LEU A 23 -17.98 -12.67 -3.75
N GLU A 24 -18.37 -11.46 -3.32
CA GLU A 24 -19.60 -11.21 -2.54
C GLU A 24 -20.88 -11.40 -3.35
N THR A 25 -20.84 -11.10 -4.66
CA THR A 25 -21.99 -11.30 -5.56
C THR A 25 -22.36 -12.78 -5.68
N GLY A 26 -21.39 -13.69 -5.51
CA GLY A 26 -21.58 -15.12 -5.70
C GLY A 26 -21.83 -15.52 -7.16
N GLY A 27 -22.34 -16.73 -7.39
CA GLY A 27 -22.57 -17.26 -8.74
C GLY A 27 -21.32 -17.74 -9.48
N LEU A 28 -20.18 -17.81 -8.77
CA LEU A 28 -18.91 -18.32 -9.27
C LEU A 28 -18.77 -19.82 -8.97
N THR A 29 -18.02 -20.53 -9.81
CA THR A 29 -17.55 -21.87 -9.46
C THR A 29 -16.49 -21.80 -8.36
N LEU A 30 -16.18 -22.94 -7.74
CA LEU A 30 -15.11 -23.02 -6.74
C LEU A 30 -13.76 -22.57 -7.32
N GLU A 31 -13.40 -23.05 -8.51
CA GLU A 31 -12.15 -22.69 -9.19
C GLU A 31 -12.07 -21.19 -9.46
N GLN A 32 -13.15 -20.58 -9.97
CA GLN A 32 -13.21 -19.13 -10.18
C GLN A 32 -13.09 -18.33 -8.87
N SER A 33 -13.67 -18.86 -7.79
CA SER A 33 -13.59 -18.23 -6.46
C SER A 33 -12.18 -18.27 -5.91
N ILE A 34 -11.45 -19.37 -6.13
CA ILE A 34 -10.04 -19.52 -5.74
C ILE A 34 -9.16 -18.57 -6.55
N GLU A 35 -9.34 -18.51 -7.87
CA GLU A 35 -8.57 -17.59 -8.74
C GLU A 35 -8.76 -16.12 -8.34
N LEU A 36 -10.00 -15.72 -8.05
CA LEU A 36 -10.29 -14.36 -7.58
C LEU A 36 -9.70 -14.10 -6.20
N TRP A 37 -9.79 -15.05 -5.28
CA TRP A 37 -9.17 -14.92 -3.96
C TRP A 37 -7.64 -14.75 -4.07
N GLU A 38 -6.95 -15.59 -4.84
CA GLU A 38 -5.49 -15.48 -5.04
C GLU A 38 -5.09 -14.14 -5.66
N ARG A 39 -5.91 -13.61 -6.58
CA ARG A 39 -5.69 -12.27 -7.12
C ARG A 39 -5.91 -11.18 -6.07
N GLY A 40 -6.94 -11.32 -5.25
CA GLY A 40 -7.21 -10.43 -4.11
C GLY A 40 -6.03 -10.38 -3.13
N GLU A 41 -5.47 -11.54 -2.76
CA GLU A 41 -4.30 -11.62 -1.88
C GLU A 41 -3.08 -10.89 -2.46
N LYS A 42 -2.81 -11.06 -3.76
CA LYS A 42 -1.71 -10.35 -4.43
C LYS A 42 -1.91 -8.84 -4.42
N LEU A 43 -3.14 -8.37 -4.67
CA LEU A 43 -3.46 -6.94 -4.64
C LEU A 43 -3.37 -6.37 -3.23
N ALA A 44 -3.80 -7.12 -2.22
CA ALA A 44 -3.68 -6.75 -0.82
C ALA A 44 -2.21 -6.59 -0.40
N ALA A 45 -1.34 -7.54 -0.79
CA ALA A 45 0.10 -7.46 -0.54
C ALA A 45 0.73 -6.20 -1.17
N VAL A 46 0.37 -5.89 -2.43
CA VAL A 46 0.84 -4.65 -3.08
C VAL A 46 0.37 -3.41 -2.32
N CYS A 47 -0.88 -3.37 -1.88
CA CYS A 47 -1.40 -2.26 -1.08
C CYS A 47 -0.63 -2.10 0.24
N GLU A 48 -0.32 -3.21 0.91
CA GLU A 48 0.45 -3.21 2.15
C GLU A 48 1.87 -2.68 1.95
N GLU A 49 2.57 -3.10 0.89
CA GLU A 49 3.90 -2.61 0.54
C GLU A 49 3.92 -1.09 0.35
N TRP A 50 2.93 -0.55 -0.38
CA TRP A 50 2.77 0.90 -0.56
C TRP A 50 2.57 1.64 0.77
N LEU A 51 1.66 1.15 1.61
CA LEU A 51 1.35 1.76 2.90
C LEU A 51 2.55 1.70 3.85
N GLN A 52 3.25 0.58 3.89
CA GLN A 52 4.44 0.42 4.72
C GLN A 52 5.57 1.34 4.25
N GLY A 53 5.80 1.44 2.94
CA GLY A 53 6.75 2.39 2.36
C GLY A 53 6.41 3.84 2.72
N ALA A 54 5.13 4.22 2.71
CA ALA A 54 4.68 5.53 3.14
C ALA A 54 4.94 5.78 4.64
N ARG A 55 4.65 4.80 5.51
CA ARG A 55 4.92 4.90 6.96
C ARG A 55 6.40 5.12 7.26
N VAL A 56 7.29 4.39 6.59
CA VAL A 56 8.74 4.55 6.76
C VAL A 56 9.19 5.96 6.36
N LYS A 57 8.71 6.48 5.23
CA LYS A 57 9.03 7.84 4.77
C LYS A 57 8.55 8.91 5.76
N LEU A 58 7.34 8.75 6.29
CA LEU A 58 6.78 9.64 7.30
C LEU A 58 7.61 9.63 8.60
N ALA A 59 7.96 8.44 9.09
CA ALA A 59 8.78 8.29 10.29
C ALA A 59 10.16 8.97 10.11
N ALA A 60 10.82 8.78 8.97
CA ALA A 60 12.09 9.42 8.66
C ALA A 60 11.97 10.96 8.59
N ALA A 61 10.89 11.48 8.01
CA ALA A 61 10.64 12.92 7.94
C ALA A 61 10.40 13.52 9.34
N MET A 62 9.69 12.81 10.22
CA MET A 62 9.46 13.23 11.61
C MET A 62 10.76 13.24 12.43
N ALA A 63 11.59 12.20 12.32
CA ALA A 63 12.88 12.12 13.00
C ALA A 63 13.81 13.28 12.59
N ARG A 64 13.93 13.54 11.28
CA ARG A 64 14.73 14.67 10.77
C ARG A 64 14.26 16.04 11.31
N ARG A 65 12.95 16.21 11.51
CA ARG A 65 12.39 17.44 12.10
C ARG A 65 12.72 17.57 13.58
N ALA A 66 12.69 16.46 14.32
CA ALA A 66 13.05 16.44 15.74
C ALA A 66 14.53 16.79 15.97
N ASP A 67 15.43 16.24 15.15
CA ASP A 67 16.88 16.55 15.21
C ASP A 67 17.14 18.05 14.95
N GLN A 68 16.46 18.63 13.95
CA GLN A 68 16.58 20.06 13.63
C GLN A 68 16.09 20.97 14.77
N ALA A 69 15.05 20.56 15.50
CA ALA A 69 14.53 21.29 16.64
C ALA A 69 15.46 21.23 17.87
N GLN A 70 16.20 20.13 18.04
CA GLN A 70 17.17 19.99 19.15
C GLN A 70 18.46 20.76 18.88
N GLY A 71 18.92 20.84 17.62
CA GLY A 71 20.12 21.61 17.26
C GLY A 71 19.95 23.14 17.29
N SER A 72 18.72 23.65 17.47
CA SER A 72 18.44 25.09 17.56
C SER A 72 18.33 25.62 18.99
N ASP A 73 18.28 24.74 20.00
CA ASP A 73 18.17 25.08 21.42
C ASP A 73 19.55 25.17 22.13
N ASP A 74 20.64 24.81 21.44
CA ASP A 74 22.01 24.79 21.97
C ASP A 74 22.84 26.01 21.54
N ALA A 75 22.19 27.15 21.27
CA ALA A 75 22.88 28.40 20.98
C ALA A 75 23.38 29.03 22.30
N PRO A 76 24.70 29.05 22.56
CA PRO A 76 25.24 29.68 23.75
C PRO A 76 25.20 31.20 23.52
N PHE A 77 24.55 31.92 24.43
CA PHE A 77 24.80 33.35 24.59
C PHE A 77 26.29 33.61 24.85
#